data_AF-A0A7G7BV31-F1
#
_entry.id   AF-A0A7G7BV31-F1
#
_cell.length_a   1.000
_cell.length_b   1.000
_cell.length_c   1.000
_cell.angle_alpha   90.00
_cell.angle_beta   90.00
_cell.angle_gamma   90.00
#
_symmetry.space_group_name_H-M   'P 1'
#
loop_
_entity.id
_entity.type
_entity.pdbx_description
1 polymer ?
#
loop_
_entity_poly.entity_id
_entity_poly.type
_entity_poly.pdbx_seq_one_letter_code
_entity_poly.pdbx_strand_id
1 'polypeptide(L)'
;MILVAEVAAWYDALVDEDWDSAEQVEDAIDVLAATGPTLGRPLVDRIKGAEQHHMKELRPGSSGSGEIRILFAFDPIRRAALLVAGDKAGDWQGWYDANIPLAEKRYQGHLAELDSREYE
;
A
#
# COMPACT_ATOMS: atom_id res chain seq x y z
N MET A 1 5.82 -2.90 10.44
CA MET A 1 5.19 -2.86 9.10
C MET A 1 4.97 -4.28 8.62
N ILE A 2 3.95 -4.50 7.81
CA ILE A 2 3.60 -5.80 7.22
C ILE A 2 3.55 -5.60 5.71
N LEU A 3 4.20 -6.50 4.98
CA LEU A 3 4.27 -6.50 3.53
C LEU A 3 3.72 -7.84 3.04
N VAL A 4 2.64 -7.81 2.25
CA VAL A 4 2.14 -9.05 1.63
C VAL A 4 3.08 -9.51 0.52
N ALA A 5 3.16 -10.82 0.30
CA ALA A 5 4.10 -11.44 -0.63
C ALA A 5 4.00 -10.84 -2.05
N GLU A 6 2.79 -10.49 -2.48
CA GLU A 6 2.57 -9.92 -3.81
C GLU A 6 3.10 -8.49 -3.96
N VAL A 7 3.13 -7.71 -2.88
CA VAL A 7 3.74 -6.37 -2.90
C VAL A 7 5.27 -6.49 -2.87
N ALA A 8 5.81 -7.47 -2.12
CA ALA A 8 7.24 -7.75 -2.13
C ALA A 8 7.72 -8.16 -3.53
N ALA A 9 7.03 -9.13 -4.16
CA ALA A 9 7.37 -9.59 -5.50
C ALA A 9 7.23 -8.47 -6.56
N TRP A 10 6.22 -7.60 -6.42
CA TRP A 10 6.09 -6.42 -7.28
C TRP A 10 7.25 -5.45 -7.10
N TYR A 11 7.70 -5.20 -5.86
CA TYR A 11 8.81 -4.31 -5.59
C TYR A 11 10.13 -4.87 -6.14
N ASP A 12 10.38 -6.18 -6.00
CA ASP A 12 11.55 -6.82 -6.58
C ASP A 12 11.58 -6.67 -8.12
N ALA A 13 10.44 -6.84 -8.78
CA ALA A 13 10.33 -6.59 -10.22
C ALA A 13 10.58 -5.11 -10.57
N LEU A 14 10.05 -4.18 -9.78
CA LEU A 14 10.26 -2.75 -9.98
C LEU A 14 11.74 -2.37 -9.85
N VAL A 15 12.47 -2.95 -8.90
CA VAL A 15 13.92 -2.76 -8.73
C VAL A 15 14.69 -3.11 -9.99
N ASP A 16 14.31 -4.21 -10.66
CA ASP A 16 14.96 -4.66 -11.89
C ASP A 16 14.57 -3.81 -13.12
N GLU A 17 13.33 -3.31 -13.16
CA GLU A 17 12.76 -2.60 -14.32
C GLU A 17 12.99 -1.08 -14.29
N ASP A 18 12.85 -0.44 -13.12
CA ASP A 18 12.91 1.00 -12.91
C ASP A 18 13.41 1.33 -11.49
N TRP A 19 14.73 1.27 -11.34
CA TRP A 19 15.42 1.55 -10.07
C TRP A 19 15.09 2.95 -9.49
N ASP A 20 14.98 3.97 -10.33
CA ASP A 20 14.72 5.35 -9.89
C ASP A 20 13.31 5.48 -9.27
N SER A 21 12.33 4.72 -9.77
CA SER A 21 11.02 4.61 -9.13
C SER A 21 11.07 3.75 -7.86
N ALA A 22 11.84 2.67 -7.85
CA ALA A 22 11.99 1.79 -6.68
C ALA A 22 12.56 2.56 -5.47
N GLU A 23 13.59 3.38 -5.67
CA GLU A 23 14.17 4.22 -4.62
C GLU A 23 13.12 5.17 -4.00
N GLN A 24 12.29 5.79 -4.85
CA GLN A 24 11.21 6.67 -4.38
C GLN A 24 10.11 5.92 -3.61
N VAL A 25 9.87 4.66 -3.95
CA VAL A 25 8.96 3.77 -3.21
C VAL A 25 9.53 3.45 -1.84
N GLU A 26 10.83 3.10 -1.76
CA GLU A 26 11.53 2.81 -0.51
C GLU A 26 11.48 4.02 0.44
N ASP A 27 11.85 5.20 -0.05
CA ASP A 27 11.80 6.46 0.71
C ASP A 27 10.40 6.74 1.27
N ALA A 28 9.36 6.54 0.46
CA ALA A 28 7.98 6.76 0.88
C ALA A 28 7.54 5.76 1.97
N ILE A 29 7.98 4.49 1.85
CA ILE A 29 7.71 3.44 2.83
C ILE A 29 8.44 3.74 4.15
N ASP A 30 9.67 4.21 4.10
CA ASP A 30 10.45 4.58 5.28
C ASP A 30 9.83 5.77 6.02
N VAL A 31 9.39 6.80 5.29
CA VAL A 31 8.67 7.93 5.88
C VAL A 31 7.36 7.47 6.52
N LEU A 32 6.63 6.54 5.89
CA LEU A 32 5.42 5.94 6.45
C LEU A 32 5.71 5.14 7.72
N ALA A 33 6.78 4.35 7.74
CA ALA A 33 7.19 3.55 8.88
C ALA A 33 7.62 4.42 10.07
N ALA A 34 8.35 5.50 9.81
CA ALA A 34 8.84 6.42 10.83
C ALA A 34 7.72 7.31 11.41
N THR A 35 6.81 7.80 10.56
CA THR A 35 5.76 8.75 10.95
C THR A 35 4.49 8.05 11.44
N GLY A 36 4.14 6.91 10.84
CA GLY A 36 2.97 6.14 11.21
C GLY A 36 1.64 6.83 10.85
N PRO A 37 0.57 6.63 11.64
CA PRO A 37 -0.81 7.02 11.27
C PRO A 37 -1.05 8.50 11.00
N THR A 38 -0.18 9.37 11.50
CA THR A 38 -0.27 10.83 11.35
C THR A 38 0.27 11.33 10.01
N LEU A 39 0.92 10.46 9.22
CA LEU A 39 1.36 10.83 7.87
C LEU A 39 0.15 11.15 6.99
N GLY A 40 0.22 12.29 6.30
CA GLY A 40 -0.83 12.82 5.47
C GLY A 40 -0.33 13.25 4.09
N ARG A 41 -1.06 14.19 3.48
CA ARG A 41 -0.69 14.72 2.16
C ARG A 41 0.66 15.47 2.22
N PRO A 42 1.49 15.41 1.15
CA PRO A 42 1.18 14.86 -0.17
C PRO A 42 1.51 13.37 -0.35
N LEU A 43 2.10 12.69 0.63
CA LEU A 43 2.48 11.27 0.51
C LEU A 43 1.31 10.31 0.70
N VAL A 44 0.31 10.66 1.52
CA VAL A 44 -0.82 9.77 1.82
C VAL A 44 -2.16 10.43 1.48
N ASP A 45 -3.14 9.67 0.95
CA ASP A 45 -4.58 10.01 1.01
C ASP A 45 -5.41 8.89 1.63
N ARG A 46 -6.66 9.25 1.91
CA ARG A 46 -7.73 8.27 2.11
C ARG A 46 -8.30 7.84 0.76
N ILE A 47 -8.57 6.56 0.61
CA ILE A 47 -9.31 6.05 -0.55
C ILE A 47 -10.80 6.37 -0.37
N LYS A 48 -11.42 6.93 -1.40
CA LYS A 48 -12.87 7.14 -1.44
C LYS A 48 -13.53 5.87 -1.97
N GLY A 49 -14.62 5.44 -1.36
CA GLY A 49 -15.41 4.29 -1.83
C GLY A 49 -14.97 2.92 -1.29
N ALA A 50 -13.92 2.85 -0.46
CA ALA A 50 -13.64 1.64 0.32
C ALA A 50 -14.74 1.44 1.38
N GLU A 51 -15.25 0.23 1.50
CA GLU A 51 -16.20 -0.15 2.56
C GLU A 51 -15.53 -0.02 3.93
N GLN A 52 -14.23 -0.31 3.99
CA GLN A 52 -13.42 -0.09 5.18
C GLN A 52 -12.84 1.33 5.19
N HIS A 53 -13.41 2.19 6.05
CA HIS A 53 -13.00 3.59 6.24
C HIS A 53 -11.51 3.82 6.60
N HIS A 54 -10.75 2.76 6.84
CA HIS A 54 -9.34 2.83 7.23
C HIS A 54 -8.36 2.61 6.06
N MET A 55 -8.87 2.33 4.85
CA MET A 55 -8.03 2.14 3.67
C MET A 55 -7.44 3.48 3.19
N LYS A 56 -6.12 3.46 2.98
CA LYS A 56 -5.32 4.60 2.55
C LYS A 56 -4.50 4.23 1.32
N GLU A 57 -4.05 5.26 0.62
CA GLU A 57 -3.06 5.12 -0.46
C GLU A 57 -1.78 5.87 -0.10
N LEU A 58 -0.65 5.25 -0.39
CA LEU A 58 0.67 5.89 -0.42
C LEU A 58 0.95 6.29 -1.88
N ARG A 59 1.48 7.49 -2.04
CA ARG A 59 1.80 8.13 -3.32
C ARG A 59 3.30 8.45 -3.37
N PRO A 60 4.16 7.44 -3.55
CA PRO A 60 5.54 7.71 -3.90
C PRO A 60 5.60 8.48 -5.22
N GLY A 61 6.73 9.15 -5.44
CA GLY A 61 7.05 9.60 -6.77
C GLY A 61 7.39 8.41 -7.68
N SER A 62 7.62 8.70 -8.95
CA SER A 62 7.99 7.73 -9.97
C SER A 62 8.83 8.46 -11.03
N SER A 63 9.74 7.73 -11.65
CA SER A 63 10.47 8.20 -12.81
C SER A 63 9.55 8.20 -14.05
N GLY A 64 9.85 9.07 -15.01
CA GLY A 64 9.10 9.13 -16.28
C GLY A 64 7.62 9.48 -16.13
N SER A 65 6.74 8.65 -16.71
CA SER A 65 5.28 8.87 -16.74
C SER A 65 4.48 7.90 -15.86
N GLY A 66 5.16 7.08 -15.05
CA GLY A 66 4.51 6.15 -14.13
C GLY A 66 3.73 6.91 -13.05
N GLU A 67 2.74 6.27 -12.46
CA GLU A 67 2.01 6.75 -11.30
C GLU A 67 1.84 5.61 -10.29
N ILE A 68 2.87 5.38 -9.50
CA ILE A 68 2.89 4.30 -8.52
C ILE A 68 1.97 4.60 -7.35
N ARG A 69 1.12 3.64 -6.99
CA ARG A 69 0.24 3.71 -5.83
C ARG A 69 0.34 2.43 -5.00
N ILE A 70 0.34 2.59 -3.69
CA ILE A 70 0.33 1.45 -2.75
C ILE A 70 -0.89 1.59 -1.86
N LEU A 71 -1.80 0.63 -1.90
CA LEU A 71 -2.95 0.56 -1.01
C LEU A 71 -2.55 -0.10 0.30
N PHE A 72 -2.90 0.54 1.41
CA PHE A 72 -2.52 0.08 2.73
C PHE A 72 -3.54 0.46 3.80
N ALA A 73 -3.48 -0.23 4.93
CA ALA A 73 -4.26 0.09 6.11
C ALA A 73 -3.40 -0.05 7.37
N PHE A 74 -3.78 0.62 8.46
CA PHE A 74 -3.17 0.40 9.77
C PHE A 74 -3.97 -0.65 10.52
N ASP A 75 -3.28 -1.68 11.02
CA ASP A 75 -3.87 -2.69 11.90
C ASP A 75 -4.17 -2.13 13.31
N PRO A 76 -4.92 -2.87 14.17
CA PRO A 76 -5.28 -2.40 15.52
C PRO A 76 -4.08 -2.03 16.41
N ILE A 77 -2.91 -2.63 16.15
CA ILE A 77 -1.66 -2.33 16.86
C ILE A 77 -0.77 -1.33 16.11
N ARG A 78 -1.37 -0.56 15.19
CA ARG A 78 -0.79 0.57 14.45
C ARG A 78 0.38 0.24 13.54
N ARG A 79 0.47 -0.99 13.03
CA ARG A 79 1.41 -1.33 11.96
C ARG A 79 0.74 -1.09 10.61
N ALA A 80 1.45 -0.42 9.71
CA ALA A 80 1.03 -0.33 8.32
C ALA A 80 1.13 -1.72 7.67
N ALA A 81 0.04 -2.17 7.05
CA ALA A 81 -0.03 -3.34 6.19
C ALA A 81 -0.15 -2.88 4.74
N LEU A 82 0.88 -3.12 3.94
CA LEU A 82 0.92 -2.82 2.50
C LEU A 82 0.29 -3.99 1.75
N LEU A 83 -0.82 -3.73 1.04
CA LEU A 83 -1.76 -4.76 0.58
C LEU A 83 -1.74 -4.94 -0.92
N VAL A 84 -1.58 -3.85 -1.67
CA VAL A 84 -1.52 -3.83 -3.13
C VAL A 84 -0.57 -2.73 -3.55
N ALA A 85 0.25 -2.97 -4.57
CA ALA A 85 1.05 -1.96 -5.24
C ALA A 85 0.95 -2.12 -6.75
N GLY A 86 1.12 -1.04 -7.48
CA GLY A 86 1.14 -1.05 -8.93
C GLY A 86 1.26 0.34 -9.54
N ASP A 87 1.51 0.34 -10.85
CA ASP A 87 1.47 1.55 -11.66
C ASP A 87 0.04 1.78 -12.17
N LYS A 88 -0.46 3.00 -11.95
CA LYS A 88 -1.79 3.45 -12.35
C LYS A 88 -1.78 4.23 -13.68
N ALA A 89 -0.62 4.41 -14.30
CA ALA A 89 -0.49 5.11 -15.57
C ALA A 89 -1.40 4.47 -16.65
N GLY A 90 -2.32 5.25 -17.22
CA GLY A 90 -3.16 4.84 -18.36
C GLY A 90 -4.54 4.25 -18.05
N ASP A 91 -4.82 3.75 -16.83
CA ASP A 91 -6.17 3.31 -16.43
C ASP A 91 -6.45 3.61 -14.95
N TRP A 92 -6.90 4.83 -14.69
CA TRP A 92 -7.07 5.32 -13.32
C TRP A 92 -8.27 4.70 -12.61
N GLN A 93 -9.37 4.46 -13.33
CA GLN A 93 -10.63 4.03 -12.73
C GLN A 93 -10.65 2.51 -12.59
N GLY A 94 -10.27 1.77 -13.63
CA GLY A 94 -10.22 0.31 -13.59
C GLY A 94 -9.22 -0.21 -12.55
N TRP A 95 -8.11 0.51 -12.34
CA TRP A 95 -7.15 0.14 -11.30
C TRP A 95 -7.77 0.16 -9.90
N TYR A 96 -8.49 1.23 -9.51
CA TYR A 96 -9.11 1.26 -8.19
C TYR A 96 -10.25 0.25 -8.07
N ASP A 97 -11.10 0.12 -9.10
CA ASP A 97 -12.23 -0.81 -9.10
C ASP A 97 -11.76 -2.27 -8.91
N ALA A 98 -10.60 -2.63 -9.47
CA ALA A 98 -10.01 -3.96 -9.31
C ALA A 98 -9.25 -4.12 -7.98
N ASN A 99 -8.49 -3.11 -7.56
CA ASN A 99 -7.52 -3.26 -6.47
C ASN A 99 -8.08 -2.93 -5.08
N ILE A 100 -9.12 -2.11 -4.97
CA ILE A 100 -9.76 -1.82 -3.67
C ILE A 100 -10.35 -3.11 -3.05
N PRO A 101 -11.19 -3.90 -3.76
CA PRO A 101 -11.73 -5.14 -3.19
C PRO A 101 -10.64 -6.16 -2.84
N LEU A 102 -9.57 -6.22 -3.65
CA LEU A 102 -8.43 -7.10 -3.38
C LEU A 102 -7.68 -6.69 -2.11
N ALA A 103 -7.42 -5.40 -1.93
CA ALA A 103 -6.78 -4.87 -0.74
C ALA A 103 -7.64 -5.15 0.51
N GLU A 104 -8.95 -4.93 0.44
CA GLU A 104 -9.87 -5.21 1.55
C GLU A 104 -9.88 -6.69 1.93
N LYS A 105 -9.91 -7.60 0.94
CA LYS A 105 -9.82 -9.05 1.18
C LYS A 105 -8.51 -9.43 1.88
N ARG A 106 -7.38 -8.91 1.41
CA ARG A 106 -6.06 -9.16 2.02
C ARG A 106 -6.00 -8.62 3.46
N TYR A 107 -6.57 -7.45 3.69
CA TYR A 107 -6.61 -6.86 5.03
C TYR A 107 -7.46 -7.67 6.01
N GLN A 108 -8.61 -8.18 5.57
CA GLN A 108 -9.44 -9.07 6.38
C GLN A 108 -8.69 -10.36 6.77
N GLY A 109 -7.92 -10.93 5.83
CA GLY A 109 -7.03 -12.06 6.13
C GLY A 109 -6.00 -11.72 7.21
N HIS A 110 -5.33 -10.57 7.09
CA HIS A 110 -4.37 -10.07 8.07
C HIS A 110 -5.00 -9.87 9.46
N LEU A 111 -6.22 -9.34 9.54
CA LEU A 111 -6.94 -9.18 10.81
C LEU A 111 -7.29 -10.51 11.46
N ALA A 112 -7.73 -11.51 10.68
CA ALA A 112 -8.04 -12.84 11.21
C ALA A 112 -6.78 -13.56 11.75
N GLU A 113 -5.64 -13.41 11.07
CA GLU A 113 -4.36 -13.95 11.57
C GLU A 113 -3.90 -13.24 12.84
N LEU A 114 -4.12 -11.93 12.94
CA LEU A 114 -3.81 -11.17 14.15
C LEU A 114 -4.64 -11.60 15.35
N ASP A 115 -5.95 -11.75 15.14
CA ASP A 115 -6.87 -12.19 16.18
C ASP A 115 -6.45 -13.57 16.72
N SER A 116 -6.16 -14.52 15.83
CA SER A 116 -5.69 -15.86 16.22
C SER A 116 -4.41 -15.84 17.07
N ARG A 117 -3.50 -14.87 16.85
CA ARG A 117 -2.23 -14.76 17.58
C ARG A 117 -2.35 -14.04 18.93
N GLU A 118 -3.41 -13.28 19.16
CA GLU A 118 -3.68 -12.64 20.46
C GLU A 118 -4.28 -13.64 21.48
N TYR A 119 -4.76 -14.80 21.01
CA TYR A 119 -5.32 -15.88 21.84
C TYR A 119 -4.39 -17.10 22.03
N GLU A 120 -3.15 -17.02 21.56
CA GLU A 120 -2.04 -17.97 21.88
C GLU A 120 -1.14 -17.39 22.98
#